data_AF-A0A820WQ85-F1
#
_entry.id   AF-A0A820WQ85-F1
#
_cell.length_a   1.000
_cell.length_b   1.000
_cell.length_c   1.000
_cell.angle_alpha   90.00
_cell.angle_beta   90.00
_cell.angle_gamma   90.00
#
_symmetry.space_group_name_H-M   'P 1'
#
loop_
_entity.id
_entity.type
_entity.pdbx_description
1 polymer ?
#
loop_
_entity_poly.entity_id
_entity_poly.type
_entity_poly.pdbx_seq_one_letter_code
_entity_poly.pdbx_strand_id
1 'polypeptide(L)'
;MCLDKARHVLYLSHEIESLKWLETLFINIWAAVLRTEMSNSDDISEHIKDISQFIKANVQNKNISVPDYMNEFVNYKIERWVDSAFQARIMREDDHFVLDIPKTDDQHIKKQKNIIVLDKDTGIEQYSTRWSHGLAQFLELKYRRKITVESLKAVFISNKAFFQRYKQRLYGLTGTLGSENSQSFLSDLYHVQFADLPTSRKKSYFQLPSKVSFEYGDWLDLIAKESIEQARE
;
A
#
# COMPACT_ATOMS: atom_id res chain seq x y z
N MET A 1 -6.08 14.61 -15.82
CA MET A 1 -6.47 13.37 -15.07
C MET A 1 -6.05 12.11 -15.80
N CYS A 2 -6.34 11.98 -17.11
CA CYS A 2 -6.00 10.79 -17.91
C CYS A 2 -4.51 10.65 -18.30
N LEU A 3 -3.71 11.72 -18.11
CA LEU A 3 -2.24 11.74 -18.26
C LEU A 3 -1.55 11.86 -16.89
N ASP A 4 -1.53 13.06 -16.30
CA ASP A 4 -0.73 13.34 -15.09
C ASP A 4 -1.05 12.45 -13.89
N LYS A 5 -2.34 12.10 -13.74
CA LYS A 5 -2.85 11.24 -12.67
C LYS A 5 -3.18 9.84 -13.16
N ALA A 6 -2.79 9.43 -14.37
CA ALA A 6 -3.12 8.13 -14.93
C ALA A 6 -2.59 6.97 -14.06
N ARG A 7 -1.40 7.18 -13.49
CA ARG A 7 -0.71 6.23 -12.59
C ARG A 7 -1.31 6.17 -11.19
N HIS A 8 -2.18 7.11 -10.82
CA HIS A 8 -2.78 7.10 -9.49
C HIS A 8 -3.76 5.92 -9.41
N VAL A 9 -3.67 5.19 -8.30
CA VAL A 9 -4.56 4.10 -7.97
C VAL A 9 -5.47 4.57 -6.84
N LEU A 10 -6.77 4.48 -7.08
CA LEU A 10 -7.76 4.66 -6.02
C LEU A 10 -7.77 3.38 -5.20
N TYR A 11 -7.57 3.52 -3.89
CA TYR A 11 -7.70 2.44 -2.92
C TYR A 11 -8.87 2.74 -2.01
N LEU A 12 -9.79 1.79 -1.88
CA LEU A 12 -10.77 1.78 -0.79
C LEU A 12 -10.21 0.88 0.30
N SER A 13 -9.50 1.49 1.25
CA SER A 13 -9.00 0.85 2.45
C SER A 13 -9.66 1.46 3.67
N HIS A 14 -10.24 0.64 4.52
CA HIS A 14 -10.68 1.03 5.85
C HIS A 14 -10.18 -0.01 6.85
N GLU A 15 -9.96 0.43 8.09
CA GLU A 15 -9.81 -0.50 9.19
C GLU A 15 -11.16 -1.19 9.39
N ILE A 16 -11.17 -2.51 9.27
CA ILE A 16 -12.37 -3.28 9.51
C ILE A 16 -12.37 -3.62 11.00
N GLU A 17 -13.22 -2.93 11.77
CA GLU A 17 -13.34 -3.08 13.23
C GLU A 17 -13.48 -4.55 13.65
N SER A 18 -14.18 -5.32 12.82
CA SER A 18 -14.46 -6.72 13.09
C SER A 18 -13.18 -7.60 13.04
N LEU A 19 -12.10 -7.18 12.38
CA LEU A 19 -10.83 -7.92 12.39
C LEU A 19 -10.13 -7.90 13.75
N LYS A 20 -10.52 -7.02 14.68
CA LYS A 20 -10.03 -7.04 16.07
C LYS A 20 -10.35 -8.35 16.78
N TRP A 21 -11.46 -9.00 16.43
CA TRP A 21 -11.85 -10.28 17.00
C TRP A 21 -10.90 -11.44 16.63
N LEU A 22 -10.01 -11.24 15.65
CA LEU A 22 -9.04 -12.26 15.24
C LEU A 22 -7.79 -12.31 16.13
N GLU A 23 -7.61 -11.40 17.08
CA GLU A 23 -6.46 -11.39 17.99
C GLU A 23 -6.30 -12.74 18.71
N THR A 24 -7.38 -13.24 19.32
CA THR A 24 -7.41 -14.53 20.01
C THR A 24 -7.10 -15.68 19.05
N LEU A 25 -7.58 -15.61 17.82
CA LEU A 25 -7.32 -16.63 16.80
C LEU A 25 -5.83 -16.68 16.45
N PHE A 26 -5.20 -15.53 16.20
CA PHE A 26 -3.76 -15.46 15.91
C PHE A 26 -2.91 -15.98 17.07
N ILE A 27 -3.27 -15.66 18.31
CA ILE A 27 -2.56 -16.19 19.50
C ILE A 27 -2.63 -17.72 19.55
N ASN A 28 -3.81 -18.32 19.29
CA ASN A 28 -3.98 -19.77 19.31
C ASN A 28 -3.22 -20.46 18.16
N ILE A 29 -3.24 -19.89 16.95
CA ILE A 29 -2.43 -20.38 15.82
C ILE A 29 -0.95 -20.36 16.18
N TRP A 30 -0.46 -19.23 16.71
CA TRP A 30 0.93 -19.06 17.09
C TRP A 30 1.36 -20.07 18.18
N ALA A 31 0.51 -20.27 19.19
CA ALA A 31 0.76 -21.25 20.25
C ALA A 31 0.81 -22.69 19.71
N ALA A 32 -0.05 -23.05 18.75
CA ALA A 32 -0.03 -24.36 18.11
C ALA A 32 1.28 -24.57 17.33
N VAL A 33 1.65 -23.59 16.50
CA VAL A 33 2.89 -23.64 15.69
C VAL A 33 4.15 -23.73 16.55
N LEU A 34 4.19 -23.08 17.72
CA LEU A 34 5.33 -23.17 18.64
C LEU A 34 5.46 -24.54 19.32
N ARG A 35 4.35 -25.28 19.47
CA ARG A 35 4.35 -26.63 20.07
C ARG A 35 4.77 -27.72 19.08
N THR A 36 4.72 -27.43 17.80
CA THR A 36 5.14 -28.37 16.75
C THR A 36 6.67 -28.54 16.75
N GLU A 37 7.12 -29.78 16.86
CA GLU A 37 8.52 -30.15 16.67
C GLU A 37 8.82 -30.19 15.16
N MET A 38 9.88 -29.50 14.73
CA MET A 38 10.26 -29.45 13.30
C MET A 38 11.41 -30.41 13.07
N SER A 39 11.13 -31.51 12.36
CA SER A 39 12.15 -32.53 12.06
C SER A 39 12.66 -32.46 10.61
N ASN A 40 11.85 -32.03 9.63
CA ASN A 40 12.20 -31.88 8.20
C ASN A 40 11.33 -30.84 7.46
N SER A 41 11.70 -30.44 6.23
CA SER A 41 10.94 -29.46 5.42
C SER A 41 9.63 -30.00 4.83
N ASP A 42 9.58 -31.29 4.46
CA ASP A 42 8.37 -31.91 3.89
C ASP A 42 7.23 -32.01 4.92
N ASP A 43 7.59 -32.04 6.21
CA ASP A 43 6.72 -32.12 7.39
C ASP A 43 5.86 -30.86 7.57
N ILE A 44 6.35 -29.69 7.14
CA ILE A 44 5.66 -28.41 7.35
C ILE A 44 4.30 -28.40 6.66
N SER A 45 4.21 -28.99 5.46
CA SER A 45 2.96 -29.01 4.69
C SER A 45 1.85 -29.83 5.36
N GLU A 46 2.22 -30.91 6.04
CA GLU A 46 1.31 -31.77 6.79
C GLU A 46 0.89 -31.07 8.09
N HIS A 47 1.85 -30.53 8.84
CA HIS A 47 1.57 -29.72 10.04
C HIS A 47 0.65 -28.52 9.76
N ILE A 48 0.80 -27.85 8.61
CA ILE A 48 -0.09 -26.76 8.21
C ILE A 48 -1.53 -27.24 8.12
N LYS A 49 -1.78 -28.41 7.51
CA LYS A 49 -3.12 -28.98 7.37
C LYS A 49 -3.69 -29.39 8.73
N ASP A 50 -2.89 -30.08 9.54
CA ASP A 50 -3.32 -30.58 10.85
C ASP A 50 -3.66 -29.45 11.81
N ILE A 51 -2.79 -28.45 11.93
CA ILE A 51 -3.05 -27.26 12.75
C ILE A 51 -4.27 -26.51 12.21
N SER A 52 -4.40 -26.37 10.89
CA SER A 52 -5.56 -25.70 10.30
C SER A 52 -6.87 -26.41 10.65
N GLN A 53 -6.92 -27.74 10.57
CA GLN A 53 -8.09 -28.52 10.99
C GLN A 53 -8.37 -28.41 12.48
N PHE A 54 -7.33 -28.50 13.32
CA PHE A 54 -7.43 -28.33 14.77
C PHE A 54 -8.00 -26.96 15.16
N ILE A 55 -7.50 -25.88 14.56
CA ILE A 55 -7.99 -24.53 14.82
C ILE A 55 -9.42 -24.36 14.30
N LYS A 56 -9.75 -24.87 13.10
CA LYS A 56 -11.13 -24.87 12.57
C LYS A 56 -12.11 -25.54 13.54
N ALA A 57 -11.75 -26.72 14.08
CA ALA A 57 -12.58 -27.43 15.06
C ALA A 57 -12.78 -26.63 16.36
N ASN A 58 -11.73 -25.97 16.86
CA ASN A 58 -11.84 -25.13 18.07
C ASN A 58 -12.68 -23.87 17.86
N VAL A 59 -12.67 -23.29 16.66
CA VAL A 59 -13.58 -22.17 16.31
C VAL A 59 -15.03 -22.67 16.28
N GLN A 60 -15.30 -23.82 15.63
CA GLN A 60 -16.64 -24.41 15.56
C GLN A 60 -17.20 -24.78 16.94
N ASN A 61 -16.35 -25.31 17.82
CA ASN A 61 -16.71 -25.67 19.20
C ASN A 61 -16.81 -24.45 20.14
N LYS A 62 -16.62 -23.21 19.63
CA LYS A 62 -16.62 -21.96 20.40
C LYS A 62 -15.54 -21.88 21.50
N ASN A 63 -14.49 -22.68 21.39
CA ASN A 63 -13.30 -22.56 22.25
C ASN A 63 -12.48 -21.30 21.90
N ILE A 64 -12.51 -20.90 20.63
CA ILE A 64 -11.91 -19.64 20.14
C ILE A 64 -13.07 -18.71 19.74
N SER A 65 -13.17 -17.56 20.41
CA SER A 65 -14.23 -16.58 20.15
C SER A 65 -13.99 -15.87 18.81
N VAL A 66 -14.82 -16.16 17.82
CA VAL A 66 -14.87 -15.49 16.52
C VAL A 66 -16.35 -15.26 16.18
N PRO A 67 -16.75 -14.07 15.70
CA PRO A 67 -18.14 -13.84 15.28
C PRO A 67 -18.56 -14.77 14.14
N ASP A 68 -19.80 -15.28 14.20
CA ASP A 68 -20.28 -16.32 13.26
C ASP A 68 -20.17 -15.92 11.78
N TYR A 69 -20.39 -14.64 11.46
CA TYR A 69 -20.28 -14.11 10.10
C TYR A 69 -18.85 -14.14 9.53
N MET A 70 -17.83 -14.35 10.36
CA MET A 70 -16.43 -14.47 9.93
C MET A 70 -16.01 -15.91 9.65
N ASN A 71 -16.83 -16.91 9.96
CA ASN A 71 -16.43 -18.31 9.86
C ASN A 71 -15.95 -18.67 8.44
N GLU A 72 -16.64 -18.20 7.41
CA GLU A 72 -16.23 -18.43 6.01
C GLU A 72 -14.89 -17.77 5.71
N PHE A 73 -14.71 -16.52 6.13
CA PHE A 73 -13.45 -15.78 5.95
C PHE A 73 -12.28 -16.44 6.66
N VAL A 74 -12.46 -16.87 7.91
CA VAL A 74 -11.45 -17.59 8.69
C VAL A 74 -11.11 -18.92 8.03
N ASN A 75 -12.13 -19.71 7.64
CA ASN A 75 -11.92 -20.99 6.98
C ASN A 75 -11.12 -20.86 5.67
N TYR A 76 -11.35 -19.77 4.93
CA TYR A 76 -10.61 -19.46 3.70
C TYR A 76 -9.15 -19.04 3.96
N LYS A 77 -8.87 -18.31 5.04
CA LYS A 77 -7.55 -17.74 5.33
C LYS A 77 -6.66 -18.62 6.21
N ILE A 78 -7.22 -19.52 7.00
CA ILE A 78 -6.51 -20.19 8.10
C ILE A 78 -5.24 -20.91 7.66
N GLU A 79 -5.25 -21.64 6.54
CA GLU A 79 -4.06 -22.34 6.06
C GLU A 79 -2.92 -21.38 5.73
N ARG A 80 -3.24 -20.22 5.12
CA ARG A 80 -2.25 -19.18 4.86
C ARG A 80 -1.76 -18.51 6.15
N TRP A 81 -2.63 -18.33 7.13
CA TRP A 81 -2.21 -17.80 8.43
C TRP A 81 -1.30 -18.78 9.17
N VAL A 82 -1.58 -20.07 9.12
CA VAL A 82 -0.71 -21.10 9.71
C VAL A 82 0.65 -21.14 9.00
N ASP A 83 0.66 -21.09 7.66
CA ASP A 83 1.91 -20.96 6.88
C ASP A 83 2.70 -19.70 7.26
N SER A 84 2.06 -18.53 7.30
CA SER A 84 2.67 -17.28 7.77
C SER A 84 3.23 -17.38 9.19
N ALA A 85 2.57 -18.13 10.09
CA ALA A 85 3.09 -18.36 11.43
C ALA A 85 4.37 -19.20 11.40
N PHE A 86 4.44 -20.26 10.59
CA PHE A 86 5.69 -21.01 10.40
C PHE A 86 6.79 -20.12 9.80
N GLN A 87 6.47 -19.29 8.81
CA GLN A 87 7.41 -18.34 8.24
C GLN A 87 7.92 -17.35 9.30
N ALA A 88 7.04 -16.75 10.10
CA ALA A 88 7.42 -15.86 11.19
C ALA A 88 8.35 -16.54 12.21
N ARG A 89 8.12 -17.82 12.52
CA ARG A 89 8.99 -18.61 13.39
C ARG A 89 10.41 -18.71 12.84
N ILE A 90 10.56 -18.93 11.53
CA ILE A 90 11.85 -19.12 10.85
C ILE A 90 12.59 -17.79 10.60
N MET A 91 11.87 -16.71 10.27
CA MET A 91 12.46 -15.40 9.93
C MET A 91 13.36 -14.85 11.05
N ARG A 92 14.48 -14.24 10.68
CA ARG A 92 15.49 -13.72 11.60
C ARG A 92 15.62 -12.20 11.50
N GLU A 93 15.91 -11.58 12.64
CA GLU A 93 16.38 -10.20 12.71
C GLU A 93 17.69 -10.07 11.92
N ASP A 94 17.92 -8.91 11.31
CA ASP A 94 19.08 -8.56 10.47
C ASP A 94 19.20 -9.32 9.13
N ASP A 95 18.24 -10.17 8.79
CA ASP A 95 18.12 -10.81 7.47
C ASP A 95 16.81 -10.40 6.79
N HIS A 96 15.68 -10.61 7.48
CA HIS A 96 14.37 -10.32 6.90
C HIS A 96 13.75 -9.02 7.41
N PHE A 97 14.17 -8.57 8.59
CA PHE A 97 13.65 -7.35 9.23
C PHE A 97 14.62 -6.81 10.26
N VAL A 98 14.46 -5.53 10.58
CA VAL A 98 15.21 -4.84 11.63
C VAL A 98 14.25 -4.35 12.71
N LEU A 99 14.71 -4.34 13.97
CA LEU A 99 13.96 -3.78 15.09
C LEU A 99 14.48 -2.37 15.43
N ASP A 100 13.80 -1.33 14.94
CA ASP A 100 14.18 0.08 15.22
C ASP A 100 13.25 0.74 16.23
N ILE A 101 13.74 1.69 17.01
CA ILE A 101 12.93 2.49 17.93
C ILE A 101 12.36 3.68 17.13
N PRO A 102 11.03 3.87 17.10
CA PRO A 102 10.46 5.01 16.38
C PRO A 102 11.07 6.33 16.89
N LYS A 103 11.49 7.18 15.95
CA LYS A 103 12.00 8.54 16.20
C LYS A 103 10.86 9.51 16.56
N THR A 104 10.05 9.16 17.54
CA THR A 104 9.01 10.04 18.10
C THR A 104 9.50 10.64 19.41
N ASP A 105 9.21 11.93 19.63
CA ASP A 105 9.64 12.66 20.83
C ASP A 105 8.98 12.17 22.12
N ASP A 106 7.87 11.42 22.02
CA ASP A 106 7.15 10.84 23.15
C ASP A 106 7.96 9.75 23.86
N GLN A 107 8.47 10.08 25.06
CA GLN A 107 9.29 9.17 25.87
C GLN A 107 8.59 7.86 26.28
N HIS A 108 7.25 7.81 26.21
CA HIS A 108 6.48 6.60 26.50
C HIS A 108 6.39 5.63 25.32
N ILE A 109 6.52 6.10 24.07
CA ILE A 109 6.51 5.25 22.85
C ILE A 109 7.91 4.66 22.59
N LYS A 110 8.97 5.30 23.10
CA LYS A 110 10.39 4.93 22.91
C LYS A 110 10.81 3.53 23.40
N LYS A 111 9.92 2.74 24.02
CA LYS A 111 10.27 1.40 24.56
C LYS A 111 9.96 0.24 23.62
N GLN A 112 9.01 0.39 22.69
CA GLN A 112 8.71 -0.68 21.74
C GLN A 112 9.40 -0.38 20.42
N LYS A 113 10.42 -1.19 20.11
CA LYS A 113 10.96 -1.24 18.75
C LYS A 113 9.79 -1.53 17.79
N ASN A 114 9.83 -1.06 16.55
CA ASN A 114 8.96 -1.43 15.43
C ASN A 114 9.65 -2.53 14.60
N ILE A 115 8.89 -3.32 13.84
CA ILE A 115 9.46 -4.36 12.95
C ILE A 115 9.41 -3.71 11.59
N ILE A 116 10.58 -3.44 11.02
CA ILE A 116 10.71 -2.80 9.72
C ILE A 116 11.18 -3.85 8.73
N VAL A 117 10.48 -3.93 7.61
CA VAL A 117 10.81 -4.83 6.51
C VAL A 117 12.18 -4.43 5.95
N LEU A 118 13.08 -5.40 5.82
CA LEU A 118 14.37 -5.21 5.15
C LEU A 118 14.27 -5.81 3.74
N ASP A 119 14.65 -5.03 2.74
CA ASP A 119 14.84 -5.57 1.39
C ASP A 119 16.17 -6.33 1.34
N LYS A 120 16.12 -7.63 1.07
CA LYS A 120 17.30 -8.50 1.11
C LYS A 120 18.34 -8.13 0.05
N ASP A 121 17.91 -7.66 -1.11
CA ASP A 121 18.81 -7.39 -2.23
C ASP A 121 19.55 -6.05 -2.05
N THR A 122 18.88 -5.08 -1.45
CA THR A 122 19.41 -3.70 -1.33
C THR A 122 19.83 -3.32 0.09
N GLY A 123 19.40 -4.08 1.11
CA GLY A 123 19.57 -3.73 2.52
C GLY A 123 18.76 -2.50 2.95
N ILE A 124 17.81 -2.04 2.12
CA ILE A 124 17.03 -0.83 2.40
C ILE A 124 15.87 -1.16 3.35
N GLU A 125 15.75 -0.36 4.39
CA GLU A 125 14.64 -0.41 5.35
C GLU A 125 13.35 0.20 4.76
N GLN A 126 12.26 -0.57 4.79
CA GLN A 126 10.97 -0.17 4.24
C GLN A 126 9.94 0.13 5.33
N TYR A 127 10.00 1.35 5.88
CA TYR A 127 9.15 1.81 6.99
C TYR A 127 7.64 1.79 6.70
N SER A 128 7.24 1.93 5.44
CA SER A 128 5.83 1.96 5.03
C SER A 128 5.31 0.61 4.53
N THR A 129 6.16 -0.43 4.52
CA THR A 129 5.78 -1.77 4.07
C THR A 129 5.37 -2.62 5.26
N ARG A 130 4.32 -3.43 5.07
CA ARG A 130 3.91 -4.46 6.01
C ARG A 130 3.64 -5.76 5.25
N TRP A 131 4.01 -6.89 5.83
CA TRP A 131 3.64 -8.19 5.27
C TRP A 131 2.13 -8.42 5.40
N SER A 132 1.56 -9.06 4.39
CA SER A 132 0.16 -9.47 4.33
C SER A 132 -0.05 -10.86 4.94
N HIS A 133 -1.31 -11.31 4.98
CA HIS A 133 -1.66 -12.69 5.34
C HIS A 133 -1.25 -13.05 6.77
N GLY A 134 -1.44 -12.13 7.73
CA GLY A 134 -1.15 -12.37 9.14
C GLY A 134 0.34 -12.40 9.51
N LEU A 135 1.27 -12.38 8.54
CA LEU A 135 2.71 -12.55 8.81
C LEU A 135 3.25 -11.44 9.73
N ALA A 136 2.84 -10.19 9.51
CA ALA A 136 3.19 -9.08 10.38
C ALA A 136 2.71 -9.31 11.83
N GLN A 137 1.47 -9.80 12.00
CA GLN A 137 0.88 -10.11 13.31
C GLN A 137 1.64 -11.22 14.04
N PHE A 138 2.08 -12.27 13.33
CA PHE A 138 2.88 -13.33 13.93
C PHE A 138 4.29 -12.88 14.30
N LEU A 139 4.90 -11.99 13.52
CA LEU A 139 6.17 -11.36 13.91
C LEU A 139 6.00 -10.46 15.15
N GLU A 140 4.91 -9.70 15.23
CA GLU A 140 4.56 -8.93 16.43
C GLU A 140 4.41 -9.84 17.65
N LEU A 141 3.73 -10.99 17.51
CA LEU A 141 3.61 -12.00 18.57
C LEU A 141 4.97 -12.60 18.97
N LYS A 142 5.82 -12.94 18.00
CA LYS A 142 7.17 -13.47 18.24
C LYS A 142 8.01 -12.53 19.09
N TYR A 143 7.90 -11.23 18.85
CA TYR A 143 8.61 -10.18 19.61
C TYR A 143 7.79 -9.60 20.78
N ARG A 144 6.71 -10.27 21.19
CA ARG A 144 5.88 -9.91 22.35
C ARG A 144 5.33 -8.47 22.29
N ARG A 145 4.88 -8.07 21.10
CA ARG A 145 4.28 -6.76 20.85
C ARG A 145 2.78 -6.84 20.78
N LYS A 146 2.14 -5.68 20.91
CA LYS A 146 0.70 -5.56 20.69
C LYS A 146 0.39 -5.87 19.23
N ILE A 147 -0.55 -6.79 19.00
CA ILE A 147 -0.99 -7.13 17.65
C ILE A 147 -1.68 -5.91 17.03
N THR A 148 -1.27 -5.58 15.81
CA THR A 148 -1.96 -4.57 14.99
C THR A 148 -2.99 -5.22 14.09
N VAL A 149 -4.13 -4.55 13.93
CA VAL A 149 -5.24 -5.05 13.09
C VAL A 149 -4.78 -5.05 11.62
N GLU A 150 -5.02 -6.15 10.91
CA GLU A 150 -4.72 -6.23 9.47
C GLU A 150 -5.65 -5.28 8.69
N SER A 151 -5.09 -4.48 7.77
CA SER A 151 -5.90 -3.68 6.84
C SER A 151 -6.18 -4.50 5.59
N LEU A 152 -7.46 -4.73 5.25
CA LEU A 152 -7.82 -5.37 3.98
C LEU A 152 -8.02 -4.30 2.90
N LYS A 153 -7.14 -4.30 1.89
CA LYS A 153 -7.34 -3.53 0.66
C LYS A 153 -8.31 -4.29 -0.23
N ALA A 154 -9.61 -4.07 -0.04
CA ALA A 154 -10.65 -4.85 -0.71
C ALA A 154 -10.82 -4.46 -2.19
N VAL A 155 -10.73 -3.17 -2.51
CA VAL A 155 -10.99 -2.66 -3.86
C VAL A 155 -9.97 -1.62 -4.25
N PHE A 156 -9.34 -1.81 -5.40
CA PHE A 156 -8.46 -0.83 -6.01
C PHE A 156 -8.66 -0.76 -7.52
N ILE A 157 -8.50 0.43 -8.08
CA ILE A 157 -8.54 0.64 -9.53
C ILE A 157 -7.64 1.82 -9.91
N SER A 158 -6.82 1.67 -10.95
CA SER A 158 -6.05 2.78 -11.50
C SER A 158 -6.97 3.72 -12.29
N ASN A 159 -6.64 5.01 -12.34
CA ASN A 159 -7.38 5.95 -13.18
C ASN A 159 -7.42 5.49 -14.65
N LYS A 160 -6.31 4.95 -15.16
CA LYS A 160 -6.27 4.31 -16.48
C LYS A 160 -7.34 3.22 -16.61
N ALA A 161 -7.33 2.22 -15.73
CA ALA A 161 -8.26 1.11 -15.79
C ALA A 161 -9.72 1.55 -15.62
N PHE A 162 -9.96 2.56 -14.77
CA PHE A 162 -11.29 3.14 -14.57
C PHE A 162 -11.83 3.76 -15.86
N PHE A 163 -11.05 4.62 -16.52
CA PHE A 163 -11.50 5.26 -17.77
C PHE A 163 -11.62 4.28 -18.94
N GLN A 164 -10.76 3.26 -19.01
CA GLN A 164 -10.87 2.23 -20.06
C GLN A 164 -12.20 1.47 -20.02
N ARG A 165 -12.89 1.40 -18.87
CA ARG A 165 -14.22 0.77 -18.78
C ARG A 165 -15.29 1.49 -19.59
N TYR A 166 -15.12 2.79 -19.85
CA TYR A 166 -16.06 3.57 -20.65
C TYR A 166 -15.92 3.32 -22.15
N LYS A 167 -14.89 2.57 -22.58
CA LYS A 167 -14.64 2.22 -24.00
C LYS A 167 -14.68 3.49 -24.87
N GLN A 168 -15.53 3.51 -25.89
CA GLN A 168 -15.68 4.64 -26.83
C GLN A 168 -16.53 5.80 -26.28
N ARG A 169 -17.01 5.73 -25.03
CA ARG A 169 -17.83 6.76 -24.40
C ARG A 169 -17.02 7.64 -23.45
N LEU A 170 -15.76 7.91 -23.80
CA LEU A 170 -14.88 8.81 -23.06
C LEU A 170 -14.78 10.13 -23.81
N TYR A 171 -15.33 11.19 -23.20
CA TYR A 171 -15.23 12.56 -23.69
C TYR A 171 -14.53 13.41 -22.65
N GLY A 172 -13.68 14.32 -23.11
CA GLY A 172 -12.95 15.23 -22.24
C GLY A 172 -12.75 16.55 -22.94
N LEU A 173 -12.76 17.62 -22.14
CA LEU A 173 -12.43 18.96 -22.61
C LEU A 173 -11.26 19.45 -21.76
N THR A 174 -10.23 19.96 -22.43
CA THR A 174 -9.07 20.57 -21.78
C THR A 174 -8.60 21.74 -22.62
N GLY A 175 -8.13 22.80 -21.95
CA GLY A 175 -7.42 23.89 -22.63
C GLY A 175 -5.98 23.53 -22.99
N THR A 176 -5.46 22.44 -22.43
CA THR A 176 -4.08 21.98 -22.63
C THR A 176 -4.08 20.46 -22.83
N LEU A 177 -4.02 20.04 -24.09
CA LEU A 177 -3.90 18.62 -24.46
C LEU A 177 -2.44 18.14 -24.52
N GLY A 178 -1.49 19.07 -24.42
CA GLY A 178 -0.06 18.82 -24.43
C GLY A 178 0.52 18.71 -25.84
N SER A 179 1.76 18.21 -25.91
CA SER A 179 2.48 17.97 -27.17
C SER A 179 1.87 16.81 -27.96
N GLU A 180 2.27 16.66 -29.23
CA GLU A 180 1.86 15.53 -30.09
C GLU A 180 2.11 14.17 -29.44
N ASN A 181 3.22 14.02 -28.70
CA ASN A 181 3.52 12.78 -27.97
C ASN A 181 2.46 12.47 -26.90
N SER A 182 2.00 13.48 -26.15
CA SER A 182 0.93 13.32 -25.16
C SER A 182 -0.40 12.96 -25.82
N GLN A 183 -0.68 13.53 -26.98
CA GLN A 183 -1.88 13.24 -27.77
C GLN A 183 -1.83 11.81 -28.32
N SER A 184 -0.72 11.39 -28.93
CA SER A 184 -0.52 10.02 -29.41
C SER A 184 -0.72 9.00 -28.29
N PHE A 185 -0.07 9.22 -27.14
CA PHE A 185 -0.22 8.34 -25.98
C PHE A 185 -1.68 8.22 -25.53
N LEU A 186 -2.44 9.32 -25.48
CA LEU A 186 -3.86 9.29 -25.13
C LEU A 186 -4.71 8.56 -26.19
N SER A 187 -4.42 8.75 -27.47
CA SER A 187 -5.11 8.08 -28.56
C SER A 187 -4.85 6.58 -28.54
N ASP A 188 -3.61 6.15 -28.31
CA ASP A 188 -3.24 4.74 -28.20
C ASP A 188 -3.89 4.08 -26.97
N LEU A 189 -3.97 4.82 -25.86
CA LEU A 189 -4.44 4.28 -24.59
C LEU A 189 -5.96 4.17 -24.45
N TYR A 190 -6.68 5.15 -25.00
CA TYR A 190 -8.14 5.28 -24.84
C TYR A 190 -8.92 5.31 -26.17
N HIS A 191 -8.24 5.24 -27.33
CA HIS A 191 -8.85 5.30 -28.65
C HIS A 191 -9.71 6.55 -28.87
N VAL A 192 -9.22 7.68 -28.36
CA VAL A 192 -9.87 8.99 -28.48
C VAL A 192 -9.29 9.77 -29.66
N GLN A 193 -10.15 10.62 -30.24
CA GLN A 193 -9.79 11.61 -31.24
C GLN A 193 -9.75 13.00 -30.61
N PHE A 194 -9.01 13.91 -31.23
CA PHE A 194 -8.85 15.29 -30.77
C PHE A 194 -9.41 16.25 -31.81
N ALA A 195 -9.97 17.36 -31.33
CA ALA A 195 -10.45 18.45 -32.16
C ALA A 195 -10.18 19.77 -31.45
N ASP A 196 -9.59 20.72 -32.16
CA ASP A 196 -9.37 22.07 -31.65
C ASP A 196 -10.64 22.90 -31.82
N LEU A 197 -11.19 23.35 -30.69
CA LEU A 197 -12.36 24.23 -30.69
C LEU A 197 -11.92 25.70 -30.79
N PRO A 198 -12.56 26.50 -31.67
CA PRO A 198 -12.22 27.91 -31.79
C PRO A 198 -12.56 28.66 -30.51
N THR A 199 -11.69 29.60 -30.13
CA THR A 199 -11.93 30.47 -28.96
C THR A 199 -12.99 31.52 -29.29
N SER A 200 -13.93 31.75 -28.37
CA SER A 200 -14.97 32.78 -28.53
C SER A 200 -14.42 34.21 -28.70
N ARG A 201 -13.25 34.50 -28.13
CA ARG A 201 -12.57 35.81 -28.22
C ARG A 201 -11.12 35.62 -28.63
N LYS A 202 -10.54 36.63 -29.28
CA LYS A 202 -9.10 36.66 -29.59
C LYS A 202 -8.29 36.71 -28.29
N LYS A 203 -7.15 36.02 -28.28
CA LYS A 203 -6.20 36.05 -27.15
C LYS A 203 -5.66 37.47 -26.99
N SER A 204 -5.70 37.99 -25.76
CA SER A 204 -5.22 39.33 -25.41
C SER A 204 -3.93 39.29 -24.59
N TYR A 205 -3.16 38.20 -24.68
CA TYR A 205 -1.88 38.03 -24.00
C TYR A 205 -0.79 37.65 -25.00
N PHE A 206 0.46 37.97 -24.67
CA PHE A 206 1.65 37.53 -25.39
C PHE A 206 2.53 36.72 -24.44
N GLN A 207 3.22 35.71 -24.99
CA GLN A 207 4.14 34.88 -24.23
C GLN A 207 5.54 35.49 -24.30
N LEU A 208 6.12 35.83 -23.14
CA LEU A 208 7.49 36.30 -23.03
C LEU A 208 8.48 35.12 -23.23
N PRO A 209 9.70 35.39 -23.72
CA PRO A 209 10.73 34.37 -23.86
C PRO A 209 11.15 33.80 -22.49
N SER A 210 11.49 32.51 -22.47
CA SER A 210 11.95 31.83 -21.25
C SER A 210 13.28 32.39 -20.76
N LYS A 211 13.35 32.78 -19.48
CA LYS A 211 14.60 33.15 -18.80
C LYS A 211 15.10 31.94 -18.00
N VAL A 212 16.38 31.61 -18.13
CA VAL A 212 17.02 30.46 -17.45
C VAL A 212 18.12 30.98 -16.52
N SER A 213 18.19 30.42 -15.32
CA SER A 213 19.24 30.69 -14.33
C SER A 213 19.94 29.39 -13.96
N PHE A 214 21.22 29.47 -13.61
CA PHE A 214 22.03 28.31 -13.18
C PHE A 214 21.96 28.08 -11.67
N GLU A 215 21.68 29.12 -10.89
CA GLU A 215 21.61 29.05 -9.43
C GLU A 215 20.20 29.35 -8.90
N TYR A 216 19.84 28.69 -7.80
CA TYR A 216 18.52 28.86 -7.17
C TYR A 216 18.33 30.27 -6.59
N GLY A 217 19.40 30.87 -6.05
CA GLY A 217 19.39 32.25 -5.54
C GLY A 217 19.10 33.25 -6.65
N ASP A 218 19.91 33.23 -7.71
CA ASP A 218 19.73 34.06 -8.90
C ASP A 218 18.35 33.89 -9.55
N TRP A 219 17.81 32.66 -9.53
CA TRP A 219 16.46 32.39 -10.04
C TRP A 219 15.38 33.08 -9.23
N LEU A 220 15.48 33.06 -7.89
CA LEU A 220 14.55 33.78 -7.01
C LEU A 220 14.66 35.29 -7.19
N ASP A 221 15.88 35.81 -7.32
CA ASP A 221 16.12 37.24 -7.53
C ASP A 221 15.54 37.72 -8.87
N LEU A 222 15.68 36.93 -9.93
CA LEU A 222 15.07 37.21 -11.24
C LEU A 222 13.55 37.23 -11.16
N ILE A 223 12.93 36.29 -10.43
CA ILE A 223 11.48 36.27 -10.20
C ILE A 223 11.04 37.51 -9.43
N ALA A 224 11.76 37.86 -8.36
CA ALA A 224 11.44 39.03 -7.55
C ALA A 224 11.53 40.32 -8.37
N LYS A 225 12.60 40.46 -9.16
CA LYS A 225 12.80 41.61 -10.06
C LYS A 225 11.69 41.73 -11.09
N GLU A 226 11.36 40.65 -11.81
CA GLU A 226 10.28 40.64 -12.79
C GLU A 226 8.93 40.97 -12.15
N SER A 227 8.64 40.41 -10.97
CA SER A 227 7.39 40.68 -10.26
C SER A 227 7.25 42.15 -9.86
N ILE A 228 8.35 42.79 -9.45
CA ILE A 228 8.37 44.22 -9.11
C ILE A 228 8.20 45.09 -10.36
N GLU A 229 8.85 44.74 -11.47
CA GLU A 229 8.74 45.46 -12.74
C GLU A 229 7.29 45.41 -13.28
N GLN A 230 6.68 44.23 -13.31
CA GLN A 230 5.28 44.04 -13.75
C GLN A 230 4.25 44.72 -12.83
N ALA A 231 4.52 44.82 -11.52
CA ALA A 231 3.61 45.48 -10.59
C ALA A 231 3.64 47.02 -10.67
N ARG A 232 4.62 47.59 -11.37
CA ARG A 232 4.78 49.04 -11.57
C ARG A 232 4.15 49.54 -12.86
N GLU A 233 3.86 48.65 -13.82
CA GLU A 233 3.11 48.93 -15.05
C GLU A 233 1.60 48.87 -14.83
#